data_AF-A0A3P7JYV9-F1
#
_entry.id   AF-A0A3P7JYV9-F1
#
_cell.length_a   1.000
_cell.length_b   1.000
_cell.length_c   1.000
_cell.angle_alpha   90.00
_cell.angle_beta   90.00
_cell.angle_gamma   90.00
#
_symmetry.space_group_name_H-M   'P 1'
#
loop_
_entity.id
_entity.type
_entity.pdbx_description
1 polymer ?
#
loop_
_entity_poly.entity_id
_entity_poly.type
_entity_poly.pdbx_seq_one_letter_code
_entity_poly.pdbx_strand_id
1 'polypeptide(L)'
;MMLETEAQAYVSTCPTSGSSVATRPASGENFAIITSSTSALDAAVRGVKSWWSIIFRNGINWRVVYTEFLERKPNSPSSFTQVREWEFRDLSGFRN
;
A
#
# COMPACT_ATOMS: atom_id res chain seq x y z
N MET A 1 -11.90 6.74 -10.88
CA MET A 1 -12.01 5.46 -11.60
C MET A 1 -10.68 4.97 -12.21
N MET A 2 -9.76 5.84 -12.64
CA MET A 2 -8.51 5.42 -13.33
C MET A 2 -7.63 4.41 -12.53
N LEU A 3 -7.41 4.64 -11.23
CA LEU A 3 -6.54 3.78 -10.40
C LEU A 3 -7.08 2.36 -10.20
N GLU A 4 -8.40 2.19 -10.09
CA GLU A 4 -9.01 0.86 -9.95
C GLU A 4 -8.86 0.05 -11.24
N THR A 5 -9.06 0.68 -12.40
CA THR A 5 -8.87 0.03 -13.69
C THR A 5 -7.42 -0.41 -13.91
N GLU A 6 -6.45 0.43 -13.56
CA GLU A 6 -5.02 0.08 -13.62
C GLU A 6 -4.68 -1.09 -12.69
N ALA A 7 -5.12 -1.01 -11.42
CA ALA A 7 -4.89 -2.06 -10.44
C ALA A 7 -5.53 -3.39 -10.88
N GLN A 8 -6.77 -3.35 -11.36
CA GLN A 8 -7.49 -4.52 -11.85
C GLN A 8 -6.80 -5.13 -13.08
N ALA A 9 -6.36 -4.30 -14.03
CA ALA A 9 -5.64 -4.77 -15.22
C ALA A 9 -4.33 -5.48 -14.84
N TYR A 10 -3.60 -4.95 -13.85
CA TYR A 10 -2.37 -5.58 -13.36
C TYR A 10 -2.65 -6.92 -12.68
N VAL A 11 -3.56 -6.98 -11.70
CA VAL A 11 -3.84 -8.21 -10.94
C VAL A 11 -4.50 -9.30 -11.79
N SER A 12 -5.19 -8.94 -12.87
CA SER A 12 -5.74 -9.90 -13.85
C SER A 12 -4.66 -10.72 -14.58
N THR A 13 -3.39 -10.31 -14.52
CA THR A 13 -2.26 -11.10 -15.05
C THR A 13 -1.74 -12.16 -14.06
N CYS A 14 -2.34 -12.26 -12.87
CA CYS A 14 -1.91 -13.13 -11.77
C CYS A 14 -0.42 -12.94 -11.39
N PRO A 15 0.03 -11.71 -11.10
CA PRO A 15 1.42 -11.45 -10.76
C PRO A 15 1.78 -12.02 -9.38
N THR A 16 3.05 -12.36 -9.18
CA THR A 16 3.59 -12.85 -7.90
C THR A 16 4.30 -11.77 -7.08
N SER A 17 4.37 -10.55 -7.59
CA SER A 17 5.00 -9.38 -6.95
C SER A 17 4.30 -8.09 -7.40
N GLY A 18 4.68 -6.95 -6.84
CA GLY A 18 4.18 -5.65 -7.26
C GLY A 18 4.72 -5.20 -8.62
N SER A 19 4.03 -4.26 -9.27
CA SER A 19 4.41 -3.74 -10.57
C SER A 19 5.67 -2.88 -10.49
N SER A 20 6.44 -2.88 -11.59
CA SER A 20 7.62 -2.04 -11.74
C SER A 20 7.23 -0.56 -11.67
N VAL A 21 8.02 0.27 -10.96
CA VAL A 21 7.76 1.72 -10.87
C VAL A 21 7.68 2.37 -12.25
N ALA A 22 8.45 1.88 -13.23
CA ALA A 22 8.44 2.39 -14.60
C ALA A 22 7.09 2.20 -15.32
N THR A 23 6.27 1.22 -14.91
CA THR A 23 4.93 0.99 -15.48
C THR A 23 3.84 1.81 -14.78
N ARG A 24 4.18 2.54 -13.71
CA ARG A 24 3.26 3.36 -12.91
C ARG A 24 3.92 4.69 -12.47
N PRO A 25 4.35 5.54 -13.42
CA PRO A 25 5.11 6.74 -13.12
C PRO A 25 4.32 7.80 -12.31
N ALA A 26 2.99 7.69 -12.29
CA ALA A 26 2.09 8.62 -11.61
C ALA A 26 1.36 8.01 -10.40
N SER A 27 1.61 6.75 -10.04
CA SER A 27 0.87 6.07 -8.98
C SER A 27 1.75 5.24 -8.04
N GLY A 28 1.45 5.37 -6.74
CA GLY A 28 1.91 4.45 -5.71
C GLY A 28 1.18 3.12 -5.80
N GLU A 29 1.78 2.05 -5.26
CA GLU A 29 1.17 0.72 -5.25
C GLU A 29 1.40 0.05 -3.90
N ASN A 30 0.34 -0.55 -3.38
CA ASN A 30 0.43 -1.53 -2.33
C ASN A 30 -0.03 -2.89 -2.88
N PHE A 31 0.82 -3.89 -2.72
CA PHE A 31 0.58 -5.24 -3.24
C PHE A 31 0.51 -6.25 -2.08
N ALA A 32 -0.40 -7.21 -2.16
CA ALA A 32 -0.51 -8.30 -1.20
C ALA A 32 -1.07 -9.55 -1.89
N ILE A 33 -0.52 -10.72 -1.55
CA ILE A 33 -1.06 -12.03 -1.94
C ILE A 33 -1.71 -12.65 -0.70
N ILE A 34 -3.01 -12.93 -0.79
CA ILE A 34 -3.79 -13.56 0.28
C ILE A 34 -4.18 -14.95 -0.19
N THR A 35 -3.56 -15.99 0.39
CA THR A 35 -3.73 -17.39 -0.02
C THR A 35 -5.01 -18.04 0.51
N SER A 36 -5.64 -17.45 1.52
CA SER A 36 -6.90 -17.94 2.10
C SER A 36 -7.80 -16.75 2.39
N SER A 37 -8.84 -16.59 1.58
CA SER A 37 -9.90 -15.60 1.77
C SER A 37 -11.25 -16.22 1.41
N THR A 38 -12.32 -15.74 2.04
CA THR A 38 -13.68 -16.22 1.78
C THR A 38 -14.42 -15.37 0.72
N SER A 39 -13.88 -14.20 0.38
CA SER A 39 -14.41 -13.28 -0.62
C SER A 39 -13.35 -12.25 -1.03
N ALA A 40 -13.61 -11.52 -2.13
CA ALA A 40 -12.77 -10.39 -2.53
C ALA A 40 -12.70 -9.29 -1.45
N LEU A 41 -13.81 -9.03 -0.76
CA LEU A 41 -13.85 -8.06 0.34
C LEU A 41 -13.00 -8.50 1.53
N ASP A 42 -13.08 -9.78 1.92
CA ASP A 42 -12.24 -10.35 2.98
C ASP A 42 -10.74 -10.28 2.61
N ALA A 43 -10.40 -10.59 1.35
CA ALA A 43 -9.03 -10.45 0.84
C ALA A 43 -8.55 -8.99 0.92
N ALA A 44 -9.38 -8.02 0.50
CA ALA A 44 -9.05 -6.60 0.54
C ALA A 44 -8.83 -6.10 1.98
N VAL A 45 -9.71 -6.45 2.91
CA VAL A 45 -9.58 -6.09 4.34
C VAL A 45 -8.31 -6.69 4.94
N ARG A 46 -7.98 -7.94 4.63
CA ARG A 46 -6.74 -8.58 5.08
C ARG A 46 -5.50 -7.91 4.47
N GLY A 47 -5.55 -7.56 3.18
CA GLY A 47 -4.51 -6.80 2.48
C GLY A 47 -4.20 -5.48 3.19
N VAL A 48 -5.22 -4.65 3.43
CA VAL A 48 -5.07 -3.36 4.13
C VAL A 48 -4.50 -3.55 5.54
N LYS A 49 -5.01 -4.53 6.30
CA LYS A 49 -4.47 -4.85 7.63
C LYS A 49 -3.00 -5.27 7.58
N SER A 50 -2.59 -6.01 6.56
CA SER A 50 -1.21 -6.46 6.40
C SER A 50 -0.27 -5.28 6.13
N TRP A 51 -0.68 -4.31 5.30
CA TRP A 51 0.08 -3.10 5.01
C TRP A 51 0.23 -2.23 6.26
N TRP A 52 -0.86 -2.07 7.03
CA TRP A 52 -0.81 -1.31 8.27
C TRP A 52 0.11 -1.95 9.31
N SER A 53 0.08 -3.28 9.42
CA SER A 53 0.78 -4.01 10.48
C SER A 53 2.31 -4.04 10.32
N ILE A 54 2.85 -3.54 9.20
CA ILE A 54 4.30 -3.53 8.94
C ILE A 54 5.07 -2.71 9.98
N ILE A 55 4.45 -1.66 10.55
CA ILE A 55 5.06 -0.82 11.59
C ILE A 55 5.32 -1.59 12.89
N PHE A 56 4.48 -2.58 13.21
CA PHE A 56 4.67 -3.40 14.41
C PHE A 56 5.79 -4.41 14.22
N ARG A 57 6.07 -4.82 12.97
CA ARG A 57 7.15 -5.75 12.65
C ARG A 57 8.50 -5.07 12.54
N ASN A 58 8.51 -3.85 12.00
CA ASN A 58 9.77 -3.25 11.57
C ASN A 58 10.08 -1.90 12.22
N GLY A 59 9.15 -1.35 13.01
CA GLY A 59 9.34 -0.10 13.75
C GLY A 59 9.52 1.13 12.85
N ILE A 60 8.85 2.21 13.20
CA ILE A 60 9.13 3.53 12.64
C ILE A 60 9.49 4.46 13.79
N ASN A 61 10.41 5.40 13.54
CA ASN A 61 10.66 6.47 14.49
C ASN A 61 9.34 7.25 14.71
N TRP A 62 9.04 7.61 15.96
CA TRP A 62 7.86 8.38 16.35
C TRP A 62 7.71 9.71 15.60
N ARG A 63 8.81 10.26 15.05
CA ARG A 63 8.77 11.46 14.21
C ARG A 63 8.11 11.23 12.84
N VAL A 64 7.95 9.97 12.42
CA VAL A 64 7.34 9.54 11.14
C VAL A 64 7.88 10.32 9.94
N VAL A 65 9.18 10.60 9.92
CA VAL A 65 9.86 11.26 8.80
C VAL A 65 10.24 10.19 7.78
N TYR A 66 9.77 10.36 6.54
CA TYR A 66 10.20 9.51 5.44
C TYR A 66 11.65 9.83 5.08
N THR A 67 12.49 8.80 5.06
CA THR A 67 13.92 8.91 4.71
C THR A 67 14.29 7.80 3.74
N GLU A 68 15.31 8.03 2.91
CA GLU A 68 15.84 7.02 2.00
C GLU A 68 16.28 5.75 2.74
N PHE A 69 16.74 5.89 3.99
CA PHE A 69 17.05 4.77 4.86
C PHE A 69 15.82 3.88 5.14
N LEU A 70 14.67 4.48 5.44
CA LEU A 70 13.43 3.73 5.67
C LEU A 70 12.88 3.12 4.38
N GLU A 71 13.08 3.78 3.24
CA GLU A 71 12.70 3.26 1.91
C GLU A 71 13.50 2.01 1.52
N ARG A 72 14.83 2.05 1.67
CA ARG A 72 15.72 0.94 1.28
C ARG A 72 15.80 -0.18 2.31
N LYS A 73 15.22 0.00 3.50
CA LYS A 73 15.24 -1.00 4.57
C LYS A 73 14.52 -2.29 4.13
N PRO A 74 15.07 -3.49 4.42
CA PRO A 74 14.32 -4.74 4.25
C PRO A 74 12.99 -4.70 5.02
N ASN A 75 11.89 -5.07 4.36
CA ASN A 75 10.51 -4.89 4.86
C ASN A 75 10.12 -3.43 5.15
N SER A 76 10.58 -2.49 4.30
CA SER A 76 10.29 -1.05 4.39
C SER A 76 8.83 -0.77 4.79
N PRO A 77 8.58 0.19 5.70
CA PRO A 77 7.22 0.58 6.08
C PRO A 77 6.49 1.40 4.99
N SER A 78 6.95 1.36 3.74
CA SER A 78 6.41 2.11 2.61
C SER A 78 4.91 1.87 2.40
N SER A 79 4.45 0.63 2.56
CA SER A 79 3.02 0.32 2.45
C SER A 79 2.17 0.98 3.53
N PHE A 80 2.69 1.13 4.75
CA PHE A 80 2.03 1.87 5.82
C PHE A 80 2.01 3.37 5.53
N THR A 81 3.16 3.95 5.13
CA THR A 81 3.23 5.39 4.84
C THR A 81 2.30 5.77 3.70
N GLN A 82 2.15 4.90 2.69
CA GLN A 82 1.19 5.12 1.61
C GLN A 82 -0.24 5.14 2.14
N VAL A 83 -0.68 4.16 2.95
CA VAL A 83 -2.04 4.14 3.55
C VAL A 83 -2.31 5.39 4.39
N ARG A 84 -1.32 5.86 5.15
CA ARG A 84 -1.44 7.07 5.97
C ARG A 84 -1.58 8.35 5.15
N GLU A 85 -0.94 8.43 3.98
CA GLU A 85 -1.10 9.57 3.07
C GLU A 85 -2.57 9.72 2.62
N TRP A 86 -3.27 8.61 2.38
CA TRP A 86 -4.70 8.61 2.05
C TRP A 86 -5.55 9.17 3.20
N GLU A 87 -5.30 8.74 4.44
CA GLU A 87 -6.04 9.22 5.63
C GLU A 87 -5.89 10.74 5.85
N PHE A 88 -4.69 11.30 5.65
CA PHE A 88 -4.50 12.75 5.73
C PHE A 88 -5.17 13.52 4.59
N ARG A 89 -5.17 12.98 3.36
CA ARG A 89 -5.84 13.62 2.23
C ARG A 89 -7.36 13.64 2.39
N ASP A 90 -7.96 12.55 2.88
CA ASP A 90 -9.40 12.52 3.17
C ASP A 90 -9.78 13.52 4.26
N LEU A 91 -9.00 13.63 5.35
CA LEU A 91 -9.24 14.62 6.40
C LEU A 91 -9.02 16.08 5.95
N SER A 92 -8.17 16.31 4.95
CA SER A 92 -8.00 17.63 4.32
C SER A 92 -9.15 18.00 3.38
N GLY A 93 -9.87 17.02 2.82
CA GLY A 93 -11.07 17.22 2.00
C GLY A 93 -12.34 17.57 2.79
N PHE A 94 -12.35 17.35 4.10
CA PHE A 94 -13.44 17.76 5.02
C PHE A 94 -13.18 19.10 5.72
N ARG A 95 -12.08 19.80 5.39
CA ARG A 95 -11.88 21.21 5.74
C ARG A 95 -12.04 22.07 4.49
N ASN A 96 -13.29 22.35 4.15
CA ASN A 96 -13.73 23.58 3.48
C ASN A 96 -15.19 23.82 3.86
#